data_AF-A0A350Y5H6-F1
#
_entry.id   AF-A0A350Y5H6-F1
#
_cell.length_a   1.000
_cell.length_b   1.000
_cell.length_c   1.000
_cell.angle_alpha   90.00
_cell.angle_beta   90.00
_cell.angle_gamma   90.00
#
_symmetry.space_group_name_H-M   'P 1'
#
loop_
_entity.id
_entity.type
_entity.pdbx_description
1 polymer ?
#
loop_
_entity_poly.entity_id
_entity_poly.type
_entity_poly.pdbx_seq_one_letter_code
_entity_poly.pdbx_strand_id
1 'polypeptide(L)'
;MVSSKNNEFEIKKTEEEWRKTLTPEQFNVLRKHGTERAYTSPLDKQYGKGTYVCGGCELPLFSSDTKFNSGTGWPSFFNPIEGAIDTSVDRSFFMTRI
;
A
#
# COMPACT_ATOMS: atom_id res chain seq x y z
N MET A 1 -2.59 -9.58 -19.04
CA MET A 1 -2.22 -10.95 -18.66
C MET A 1 -0.76 -10.98 -18.23
N VAL A 2 -0.48 -10.93 -16.92
CA VAL A 2 0.78 -11.43 -16.34
C VAL A 2 0.39 -12.16 -15.06
N SER A 3 0.18 -13.47 -15.19
CA SER A 3 0.04 -14.37 -14.05
C SER A 3 1.44 -14.90 -13.75
N SER A 4 2.11 -14.30 -12.77
CA SER A 4 3.44 -14.74 -12.34
C SER A 4 3.29 -15.93 -11.38
N LYS A 5 3.61 -17.12 -11.90
CA LYS A 5 3.60 -18.40 -11.18
C LYS A 5 4.82 -18.64 -10.26
N ASN A 6 5.63 -17.62 -10.02
CA ASN A 6 6.66 -17.61 -8.98
C ASN A 6 6.40 -16.37 -8.12
N ASN A 7 6.37 -16.50 -6.79
CA ASN A 7 6.28 -15.41 -5.80
C ASN A 7 7.55 -14.53 -5.80
N GLU A 8 8.00 -14.11 -6.97
CA GLU A 8 9.20 -13.33 -7.19
C GLU A 8 8.80 -11.95 -7.67
N PHE A 9 8.79 -11.00 -6.74
CA PHE A 9 8.64 -9.60 -7.06
C PHE A 9 9.86 -9.10 -7.83
N GLU A 10 9.64 -8.22 -8.81
CA GLU A 10 10.70 -7.63 -9.63
C GLU A 10 11.71 -6.85 -8.77
N ILE A 11 11.24 -6.27 -7.65
CA ILE A 11 12.06 -5.52 -6.71
C ILE A 11 12.34 -6.37 -5.47
N LYS A 12 13.55 -6.91 -5.40
CA LYS A 12 14.11 -7.59 -4.22
C LYS A 12 15.22 -6.73 -3.63
N LYS A 13 15.04 -6.31 -2.39
CA LYS A 13 16.07 -5.65 -1.57
C LYS A 13 16.13 -6.33 -0.22
N THR A 14 17.29 -6.29 0.41
CA THR A 14 17.50 -6.79 1.79
C THR A 14 16.76 -5.92 2.81
N GLU A 15 16.55 -6.45 4.02
CA GLU A 15 15.92 -5.68 5.10
C GLU A 15 16.71 -4.40 5.40
N GLU A 16 18.04 -4.48 5.40
CA GLU A 16 18.94 -3.35 5.66
C GLU A 16 18.80 -2.26 4.59
N GLU A 17 18.69 -2.63 3.32
CA GLU A 17 18.43 -1.68 2.25
C GLU A 17 17.07 -1.01 2.40
N TRP A 18 16.01 -1.76 2.76
CA TRP A 18 14.70 -1.19 3.04
C TRP A 18 14.73 -0.21 4.21
N ARG A 19 15.46 -0.54 5.30
CA ARG A 19 15.62 0.36 6.44
C ARG A 19 16.40 1.64 6.12
N LYS A 20 17.25 1.62 5.08
CA LYS A 20 17.95 2.81 4.59
C LYS A 20 17.09 3.66 3.65
N THR A 21 16.22 3.03 2.85
CA THR A 21 15.35 3.74 1.90
C THR A 21 14.07 4.27 2.56
N LEU A 22 13.47 3.51 3.48
CA LEU A 22 12.17 3.82 4.09
C LEU A 22 12.34 4.47 5.46
N THR A 23 11.40 5.33 5.83
CA THR A 23 11.31 5.79 7.22
C THR A 23 10.93 4.63 8.14
N PRO A 24 11.21 4.70 9.46
CA PRO A 24 10.84 3.63 10.39
C PRO A 24 9.35 3.28 10.36
N GLU A 25 8.48 4.27 10.18
CA GLU A 25 7.03 4.09 10.08
C GLU A 25 6.63 3.40 8.77
N GLN A 26 7.19 3.84 7.64
CA GLN A 26 6.96 3.21 6.33
C GLN A 26 7.47 1.76 6.33
N PHE A 27 8.64 1.51 6.92
CA PHE A 27 9.19 0.17 7.05
C PHE A 27 8.28 -0.73 7.89
N ASN A 28 7.74 -0.22 9.00
CA ASN A 28 6.82 -0.97 9.83
C ASN A 28 5.52 -1.33 9.08
N VAL A 29 4.93 -0.39 8.34
CA VAL A 29 3.71 -0.64 7.57
C VAL A 29 3.99 -1.57 6.37
N LEU A 30 4.98 -1.26 5.54
CA LEU A 30 5.23 -1.96 4.28
C LEU A 30 5.93 -3.32 4.43
N ARG A 31 6.71 -3.54 5.50
CA ARG A 31 7.52 -4.76 5.68
C ARG A 31 7.15 -5.59 6.90
N LYS A 32 6.58 -4.97 7.94
CA LYS A 32 6.14 -5.69 9.16
C LYS A 32 4.62 -5.88 9.24
N HIS A 33 3.88 -5.59 8.17
CA HIS A 33 2.42 -5.64 8.14
C HIS A 33 1.78 -4.78 9.25
N GLY A 34 2.46 -3.70 9.64
CA GLY A 34 1.94 -2.73 10.60
C GLY A 34 0.79 -1.91 9.99
N THR A 35 0.00 -1.28 10.85
CA THR A 35 -1.03 -0.32 10.44
C THR A 35 -0.74 1.00 11.12
N GLU A 36 -0.68 2.09 10.34
CA GLU A 36 -0.55 3.44 10.90
C GLU A 36 -1.79 3.80 11.72
N ARG A 37 -1.65 4.76 12.64
CA ARG A 37 -2.78 5.20 13.45
C ARG A 37 -3.79 5.94 12.56
N ALA A 38 -5.09 5.78 12.84
CA ALA A 38 -6.12 6.51 12.12
C ALA A 38 -5.86 8.03 12.17
N TYR A 39 -6.10 8.72 11.05
CA TYR A 39 -5.98 10.17 10.85
C TYR A 39 -4.55 10.74 10.95
N THR A 40 -3.50 9.89 10.95
CA THR A 40 -2.11 10.39 10.94
C THR A 40 -1.53 10.53 9.54
N SER A 41 -2.10 9.83 8.56
CA SER A 41 -1.55 9.82 7.19
C SER A 41 -1.71 11.19 6.53
N PRO A 42 -0.63 11.80 6.00
CA PRO A 42 -0.76 13.04 5.23
C PRO A 42 -1.57 12.84 3.93
N LEU A 43 -1.63 11.60 3.44
CA LEU A 43 -2.37 11.23 2.23
C LEU A 43 -3.87 11.04 2.47
N ASP A 44 -4.32 10.94 3.72
CA ASP A 44 -5.73 10.72 4.08
C ASP A 44 -6.61 11.85 3.52
N LYS A 45 -6.21 13.10 3.75
CA LYS A 45 -6.94 14.31 3.30
C LYS A 45 -6.37 14.94 2.04
N GLN A 46 -5.49 14.25 1.32
CA GLN A 46 -4.95 14.73 0.05
C GLN A 46 -5.90 14.39 -1.10
N TYR A 47 -6.46 15.38 -1.77
CA TYR A 47 -7.36 15.19 -2.93
C TYR A 47 -6.82 15.89 -4.20
N GLY A 48 -5.53 16.23 -4.20
CA GLY A 48 -4.87 16.79 -5.36
C GLY A 48 -4.79 15.79 -6.50
N LYS A 49 -4.84 16.29 -7.75
CA LYS A 49 -4.69 15.45 -8.94
C LYS A 49 -3.30 14.82 -8.99
N GLY A 50 -3.23 13.53 -9.26
CA GLY A 50 -1.99 12.78 -9.35
C GLY A 50 -2.19 11.27 -9.26
N THR A 51 -1.08 10.55 -9.07
CA THR A 51 -1.05 9.10 -8.93
C THR A 51 -0.42 8.73 -7.60
N TYR A 52 -1.05 7.80 -6.88
CA TYR A 52 -0.50 7.22 -5.68
C TYR A 52 0.39 6.06 -6.06
N VAL A 53 1.67 6.17 -5.70
CA VAL A 53 2.69 5.17 -5.99
C VAL A 53 3.04 4.39 -4.72
N CYS A 54 3.52 3.17 -4.88
CA CYS A 54 4.02 2.37 -3.77
C CYS A 54 5.24 3.06 -3.14
N GLY A 55 5.21 3.29 -1.83
CA GLY A 55 6.33 3.90 -1.11
C GLY A 55 7.62 3.08 -1.12
N GLY A 56 7.57 1.80 -1.52
CA GLY A 56 8.74 0.93 -1.63
C GLY A 56 9.28 0.76 -3.05
N CYS A 57 8.39 0.50 -4.02
CA CYS A 57 8.78 0.19 -5.39
C CYS A 57 8.48 1.29 -6.41
N GLU A 58 7.87 2.40 -6.00
CA GLU A 58 7.53 3.55 -6.85
C GLU A 58 6.58 3.22 -8.02
N LEU A 59 6.01 2.02 -8.04
CA LEU A 59 5.02 1.60 -9.03
C LEU A 59 3.65 2.24 -8.75
N PRO A 60 2.90 2.62 -9.80
CA PRO A 60 1.59 3.27 -9.64
C PRO A 60 0.54 2.28 -9.14
N LEU A 61 -0.18 2.65 -8.08
CA LEU A 61 -1.20 1.81 -7.43
C LEU A 61 -2.62 2.34 -7.64
N PHE A 62 -2.83 3.64 -7.41
CA PHE A 62 -4.16 4.27 -7.48
C PHE A 62 -4.11 5.61 -8.21
N SER A 63 -5.20 5.96 -8.90
CA SER A 63 -5.39 7.34 -9.38
C SER A 63 -6.05 8.19 -8.30
N SER A 64 -5.71 9.48 -8.24
CA SER A 64 -6.47 10.47 -7.47
C SER A 64 -7.95 10.53 -7.83
N ASP A 65 -8.33 10.17 -9.07
CA ASP A 65 -9.74 10.14 -9.51
C ASP A 65 -10.56 9.08 -8.79
N THR A 66 -9.91 8.02 -8.29
CA THR A 66 -10.58 6.92 -7.59
C THR A 66 -10.58 7.11 -6.08
N LYS A 67 -9.98 8.21 -5.59
CA LYS A 67 -9.92 8.55 -4.18
C LYS A 67 -11.22 9.16 -3.71
N PHE A 68 -11.66 8.77 -2.52
CA PHE A 68 -12.84 9.35 -1.88
C PHE A 68 -12.63 9.47 -0.37
N ASN A 69 -13.46 10.29 0.28
CA ASN A 69 -13.46 10.41 1.74
C ASN A 69 -14.37 9.33 2.34
N SER A 70 -13.79 8.30 2.95
CA SER A 70 -14.55 7.26 3.65
C SER A 70 -14.87 7.60 5.11
N GLY A 71 -14.21 8.62 5.68
CA GLY A 71 -14.30 8.93 7.11
C GLY A 71 -13.66 7.88 8.03
N THR A 72 -12.88 6.93 7.48
CA THR A 72 -12.24 5.86 8.27
C THR A 72 -10.94 6.31 8.94
N GLY A 73 -10.31 7.37 8.43
CA GLY A 73 -9.01 7.87 8.88
C GLY A 73 -7.81 7.29 8.12
N TRP A 74 -8.05 6.55 7.03
CA TRP A 74 -7.01 6.13 6.08
C TRP A 74 -7.38 6.46 4.63
N PRO A 75 -6.38 6.67 3.75
CA PRO A 75 -6.62 6.89 2.32
C PRO A 75 -7.48 5.78 1.72
N SER A 76 -8.60 6.16 1.12
CA SER A 76 -9.60 5.23 0.58
C SER A 76 -9.79 5.42 -0.91
N PHE A 77 -9.80 4.32 -1.65
CA PHE A 77 -9.94 4.28 -3.10
C PHE A 77 -10.94 3.22 -3.49
N PHE A 78 -11.83 3.52 -4.45
CA PHE A 78 -12.84 2.54 -4.90
C PHE A 78 -12.36 1.66 -6.05
N ASN A 79 -11.28 2.06 -6.75
CA ASN A 79 -10.72 1.28 -7.85
C ASN A 79 -9.20 1.44 -7.94
N PRO A 80 -8.44 0.33 -7.94
CA PRO A 80 -6.99 0.37 -8.20
C PRO A 80 -6.68 0.44 -9.69
N ILE A 81 -5.41 0.68 -10.01
CA ILE A 81 -4.87 0.51 -11.36
C ILE A 81 -4.83 -1.00 -11.67
N GLU A 82 -5.27 -1.38 -12.88
CA GLU A 82 -5.36 -2.78 -13.28
C GLU A 82 -4.00 -3.48 -13.21
N GLY A 83 -3.94 -4.61 -12.50
CA GLY A 83 -2.70 -5.39 -12.31
C GLY A 83 -1.70 -4.79 -11.33
N ALA A 84 -2.01 -3.68 -10.66
CA ALA A 84 -1.11 -3.03 -9.72
C ALA A 84 -1.17 -3.60 -8.28
N ILE A 85 -2.22 -4.36 -7.95
CA ILE A 85 -2.47 -4.89 -6.61
C ILE A 85 -2.70 -6.39 -6.68
N ASP A 86 -2.13 -7.10 -5.71
CA ASP A 86 -2.44 -8.49 -5.40
C ASP A 86 -3.15 -8.55 -4.04
N THR A 87 -3.94 -9.61 -3.81
CA THR A 87 -4.76 -9.76 -2.61
C THR A 87 -4.39 -11.03 -1.87
N SER A 88 -4.32 -10.96 -0.54
CA SER A 88 -4.04 -12.11 0.31
C SER A 88 -5.02 -12.17 1.47
N VAL A 89 -5.49 -13.37 1.82
CA VAL A 89 -6.43 -13.53 2.94
C VAL A 89 -5.69 -13.38 4.27
N ASP A 90 -6.06 -12.36 5.04
CA ASP A 90 -5.60 -12.16 6.41
C ASP A 90 -6.62 -12.74 7.41
N ARG A 91 -6.13 -13.60 8.30
CA ARG A 91 -6.92 -14.24 9.38
C ARG A 91 -6.56 -13.73 10.78
N SER A 92 -5.85 -12.61 10.84
CA SER A 92 -5.42 -12.02 12.11
C SER A 92 -6.63 -11.58 12.95
N PHE A 93 -6.46 -11.58 14.27
CA PHE A 93 -7.51 -11.17 15.22
C PHE A 93 -8.84 -11.93 15.08
N PHE A 94 -8.81 -13.20 14.66
CA PHE A 94 -9.99 -14.06 14.47
C PHE A 94 -11.02 -13.48 13.46
N MET A 95 -10.58 -12.59 12.58
CA MET A 95 -11.39 -12.00 11.51
C MET A 95 -10.85 -12.43 10.15
N THR A 96 -11.70 -12.54 9.13
CA THR A 96 -11.25 -12.77 7.75
C THR A 96 -11.28 -11.45 6.99
N ARG A 97 -10.12 -11.01 6.50
CA ARG A 97 -9.90 -9.77 5.75
C ARG A 97 -9.18 -10.09 4.44
N ILE A 98 -9.33 -9.21 3.44
CA ILE A 98 -8.68 -9.29 2.12
C ILE A 98 -8.00 -7.95 1.86
#